data_AF-A0A530ANI6-F1
#
_entry.id   AF-A0A530ANI6-F1
#
_cell.length_a   1.000
_cell.length_b   1.000
_cell.length_c   1.000
_cell.angle_alpha   90.00
_cell.angle_beta   90.00
_cell.angle_gamma   90.00
#
_symmetry.space_group_name_H-M   'P 1'
#
loop_
_entity.id
_entity.type
_entity.pdbx_description
1 polymer ?
#
loop_
_entity_poly.entity_id
_entity_poly.type
_entity_poly.pdbx_seq_one_letter_code
_entity_poly.pdbx_strand_id
1 'polypeptide(L)'
;LQPADAAACLSGLLIGGEIASARRRYGAGEEPVVLVASGALATLYGTALGFAGLAFRRVDADEAVRAGLVEAARENGMIGGA
;
A
#
# COMPACT_ATOMS: atom_id res chain seq x y z
N LEU A 1 -18.21 -11.62 19.75
CA LEU A 1 -16.85 -11.03 19.70
C LEU A 1 -16.84 -9.82 20.62
N GLN A 2 -15.77 -9.58 21.39
CA GLN A 2 -15.62 -8.30 22.07
C GLN A 2 -15.48 -7.18 21.02
N PRO A 3 -15.80 -5.91 21.33
CA PRO A 3 -15.79 -4.83 20.34
C PRO A 3 -14.47 -4.70 19.56
N ALA A 4 -13.32 -4.84 20.25
CA ALA A 4 -12.01 -4.80 19.62
C ALA A 4 -11.79 -5.98 18.65
N ASP A 5 -12.16 -7.19 19.06
CA ASP A 5 -12.05 -8.38 18.21
C ASP A 5 -12.99 -8.32 17.00
N ALA A 6 -14.18 -7.75 17.18
CA ALA A 6 -15.12 -7.52 16.09
C ALA A 6 -14.56 -6.54 15.06
N ALA A 7 -13.94 -5.45 15.52
CA ALA A 7 -13.29 -4.48 14.64
C ALA A 7 -12.09 -5.09 13.90
N ALA A 8 -11.25 -5.87 14.59
CA ALA A 8 -10.12 -6.56 13.98
C ALA A 8 -10.58 -7.60 12.94
N CYS A 9 -11.61 -8.38 13.26
CA CYS A 9 -12.21 -9.35 12.35
C CYS A 9 -12.79 -8.67 11.09
N LEU A 10 -13.53 -7.58 11.27
CA LEU A 10 -14.07 -6.81 10.15
C LEU A 10 -12.95 -6.21 9.29
N SER A 11 -11.92 -5.63 9.90
CA SER A 11 -10.76 -5.08 9.18
C SER A 11 -10.06 -6.16 8.36
N GLY A 12 -9.77 -7.32 8.95
CA GLY A 12 -9.16 -8.45 8.25
C GLY A 12 -10.01 -8.98 7.10
N LEU A 13 -11.33 -9.08 7.30
CA LEU A 13 -12.27 -9.52 6.26
C LEU A 13 -12.26 -8.58 5.04
N LEU A 14 -12.27 -7.26 5.28
CA LEU A 14 -12.28 -6.27 4.22
C LEU A 14 -10.93 -6.21 3.48
N ILE A 15 -9.80 -6.17 4.20
CA ILE A 15 -8.46 -6.15 3.59
C ILE A 15 -8.21 -7.43 2.79
N GLY A 16 -8.55 -8.60 3.37
CA GLY A 16 -8.42 -9.88 2.68
C GLY A 16 -9.30 -9.97 1.43
N GLY A 17 -10.53 -9.46 1.51
CA GLY A 17 -11.44 -9.38 0.36
C GLY A 17 -10.89 -8.49 -0.76
N GLU A 18 -10.30 -7.35 -0.41
CA GLU A 18 -9.65 -6.44 -1.35
C GLU A 18 -8.45 -7.13 -2.05
N ILE A 19 -7.54 -7.74 -1.30
CA ILE A 19 -6.36 -8.44 -1.85
C ILE A 19 -6.80 -9.59 -2.76
N ALA A 20 -7.78 -10.40 -2.36
CA ALA A 20 -8.29 -11.49 -3.17
C ALA A 20 -8.92 -10.98 -4.47
N SER A 21 -9.66 -9.86 -4.40
CA SER A 21 -10.24 -9.20 -5.58
C SER A 21 -9.16 -8.65 -6.51
N ALA A 22 -8.18 -7.93 -5.98
CA ALA A 22 -7.05 -7.38 -6.72
C ALA A 22 -6.26 -8.49 -7.44
N ARG A 23 -5.96 -9.59 -6.75
CA ARG A 23 -5.26 -10.74 -7.34
C ARG A 23 -6.05 -11.36 -8.52
N ARG A 24 -7.38 -11.46 -8.42
CA ARG A 24 -8.20 -11.95 -9.54
C ARG A 24 -8.23 -10.98 -10.73
N ARG A 25 -8.22 -9.67 -10.45
CA ARG A 25 -8.33 -8.62 -11.47
C ARG A 25 -7.02 -8.37 -12.22
N TYR A 26 -5.91 -8.33 -11.48
CA TYR A 26 -4.60 -7.93 -12.00
C TYR A 26 -3.65 -9.13 -12.19
N GLY A 27 -4.04 -10.31 -11.70
CA GLY A 27 -3.14 -11.47 -11.62
C GLY A 27 -2.19 -11.38 -10.43
N ALA A 28 -1.47 -12.48 -10.17
CA ALA A 28 -0.24 -12.45 -9.39
C ALA A 28 0.90 -12.46 -10.42
N GLY A 29 1.36 -11.28 -10.81
CA GLY A 29 2.56 -11.18 -11.66
C GLY A 29 3.78 -11.75 -10.95
N GLU A 30 4.89 -11.88 -11.67
CA GLU A 30 6.17 -12.29 -11.08
C GLU A 30 6.77 -11.18 -10.19
N GLU A 31 6.39 -9.93 -10.47
CA GLU A 31 6.89 -8.77 -9.73
C GLU A 31 6.19 -8.59 -8.37
N PRO A 32 6.95 -8.23 -7.31
CA PRO A 32 6.38 -7.93 -6.01
C PRO A 32 5.39 -6.76 -6.04
N VAL A 33 4.35 -6.85 -5.23
CA VAL A 33 3.42 -5.74 -4.99
C VAL A 33 4.16 -4.56 -4.36
N VAL A 34 3.95 -3.36 -4.89
CA VAL A 34 4.45 -2.13 -4.26
C VAL A 34 3.41 -1.62 -3.27
N LEU A 35 3.66 -1.82 -1.98
CA LEU A 35 2.80 -1.30 -0.91
C LEU A 35 3.24 0.13 -0.57
N VAL A 36 2.57 1.12 -1.17
CA VAL A 36 2.73 2.54 -0.84
C VAL A 36 1.77 2.88 0.30
N ALA A 37 2.28 2.93 1.52
CA ALA A 37 1.48 3.19 2.71
C ALA A 37 2.36 3.65 3.89
N SER A 38 1.76 4.32 4.85
CA SER A 38 2.43 4.74 6.10
C SER A 38 1.67 4.26 7.34
N GLY A 39 2.38 4.22 8.47
CA GLY A 39 1.81 3.92 9.79
C GLY A 39 1.11 2.56 9.92
N ALA A 40 -0.02 2.55 10.64
CA ALA A 40 -0.74 1.32 10.98
C ALA A 40 -1.26 0.57 9.74
N LEU A 41 -1.67 1.28 8.68
CA LEU A 41 -2.16 0.66 7.45
C LEU A 41 -1.06 -0.10 6.70
N ALA A 42 0.16 0.44 6.67
CA ALA A 42 1.32 -0.25 6.08
C ALA A 42 1.62 -1.58 6.79
N THR A 43 1.36 -1.64 8.10
CA THR A 43 1.50 -2.86 8.89
C THR A 43 0.37 -3.84 8.57
N LEU A 44 -0.89 -3.39 8.60
CA LEU A 44 -2.06 -4.25 8.34
C LEU A 44 -2.03 -4.87 6.93
N TYR A 45 -1.81 -4.05 5.90
CA TYR A 45 -1.74 -4.55 4.53
C TYR A 45 -0.50 -5.40 4.29
N GLY A 46 0.65 -5.05 4.87
CA GLY A 46 1.86 -5.88 4.75
C GLY A 46 1.68 -7.26 5.36
N THR A 47 1.02 -7.35 6.53
CA THR A 47 0.68 -8.63 7.16
C THR A 47 -0.30 -9.43 6.29
N ALA A 48 -1.33 -8.79 5.76
CA ALA A 48 -2.33 -9.46 4.92
C ALA A 48 -1.74 -9.96 3.58
N LEU A 49 -0.87 -9.18 2.93
CA LEU A 49 -0.14 -9.59 1.73
C LEU A 49 0.77 -10.79 2.01
N GLY A 50 1.46 -10.79 3.16
CA GLY A 50 2.25 -11.92 3.63
C GLY A 50 1.40 -13.19 3.82
N PHE A 51 0.23 -13.08 4.47
CA PHE A 51 -0.71 -14.21 4.59
C PHE A 51 -1.24 -14.70 3.25
N ALA A 52 -1.39 -13.81 2.26
CA ALA A 52 -1.81 -14.18 0.91
C ALA A 52 -0.69 -14.81 0.05
N GLY A 53 0.54 -14.90 0.58
CA GLY A 53 1.70 -15.43 -0.14
C GLY A 53 2.20 -14.52 -1.26
N LEU A 54 1.89 -13.22 -1.19
CA LEU A 54 2.31 -12.24 -2.19
C LEU A 54 3.61 -11.58 -1.74
N ALA A 55 4.64 -11.65 -2.57
CA ALA A 55 5.83 -10.84 -2.38
C ALA A 55 5.46 -9.36 -2.47
N PHE A 56 6.02 -8.53 -1.58
CA PHE A 56 5.78 -7.10 -1.61
C PHE A 56 6.99 -6.31 -1.10
N ARG A 57 7.13 -5.07 -1.59
CA ARG A 57 8.06 -4.07 -1.04
C ARG A 57 7.27 -2.89 -0.50
N ARG A 58 7.70 -2.36 0.64
CA ARG A 58 7.09 -1.16 1.23
C ARG A 58 7.74 0.10 0.67
N VAL A 59 6.92 1.12 0.44
CA VAL A 59 7.34 2.50 0.19
C VAL A 59 6.58 3.38 1.16
N ASP A 60 7.29 4.23 1.90
CA ASP A 60 6.63 5.19 2.77
C ASP A 60 5.81 6.18 1.93
N ALA A 61 4.54 6.36 2.27
CA ALA A 61 3.64 7.19 1.49
C ALA A 61 4.00 8.67 1.58
N ASP A 62 4.49 9.14 2.74
CA ASP A 62 4.85 10.55 2.90
C ASP A 62 6.11 10.89 2.09
N GLU A 63 7.08 9.98 2.03
CA GLU A 63 8.24 10.09 1.15
C GLU A 63 7.82 10.09 -0.33
N ALA A 64 6.94 9.18 -0.72
CA ALA A 64 6.42 9.11 -2.08
C ALA A 64 5.69 10.41 -2.49
N VAL A 65 4.90 11.01 -1.60
CA VAL A 65 4.24 12.30 -1.81
C VAL A 65 5.28 13.41 -2.01
N ARG A 66 6.28 13.51 -1.13
CA ARG A 66 7.34 14.53 -1.25
C ARG A 66 8.12 14.40 -2.55
N ALA A 67 8.50 13.18 -2.93
CA ALA A 67 9.21 12.92 -4.17
C ALA A 67 8.36 13.34 -5.39
N GLY A 68 7.09 12.95 -5.42
CA GLY A 68 6.17 13.32 -6.50
C GLY A 68 5.96 14.83 -6.62
N LEU A 69 5.82 15.55 -5.50
CA LEU A 69 5.69 17.01 -5.51
C LEU A 69 6.95 17.72 -6.02
N VAL A 70 8.13 17.22 -5.66
CA VAL A 70 9.41 17.75 -6.15
C VAL A 70 9.54 17.53 -7.65
N GLU A 71 9.22 16.34 -8.16
CA GLU A 71 9.25 16.08 -9.61
C GLU A 71 8.25 16.94 -10.37
N ALA A 72 7.01 17.07 -9.89
CA ALA A 72 6.04 17.96 -10.50
C ALA A 72 6.53 19.42 -10.52
N ALA A 73 7.18 19.89 -9.45
CA ALA A 73 7.73 21.24 -9.40
C ALA A 73 8.90 21.45 -10.38
N ARG A 74 9.71 20.42 -10.63
CA ARG A 74 10.75 20.44 -11.68
C ARG A 74 10.14 20.51 -13.07
N GLU A 75 9.15 19.66 -13.36
CA GLU A 75 8.47 19.63 -14.65
C GLU A 75 7.78 20.97 -14.99
N ASN A 76 7.31 21.67 -13.96
CA ASN A 76 6.66 22.98 -14.10
C ASN A 76 7.62 24.18 -14.01
N GLY A 77 8.94 23.95 -13.95
CA GLY A 77 9.93 25.04 -13.87
C GLY A 77 9.86 25.86 -12.57
N MET A 78 9.17 25.37 -11.55
CA MET A 78 9.04 26.04 -10.25
C MET A 78 10.32 25.88 -9.42
N ILE A 79 11.04 24.78 -9.62
CA ILE A 79 12.36 24.50 -9.04
C ILE A 79 13.25 23.88 -10.12
N GLY A 80 14.37 24.51 -10.44
CA GLY A 80 15.24 24.07 -11.54
C GLY A 80 15.79 25.23 -12.36
N GLY A 81 16.66 26.02 -11.73
CA GLY A 81 17.70 26.78 -12.41
C GLY A 81 19.04 26.30 -11.85
N ALA A 82 19.73 25.49 -12.64
CA ALA A 82 21.17 25.24 -12.55
C ALA A 82 21.70 25.21 -13.98
#